data_AF-A0AAN0J096-F1
#
_entry.id   AF-A0AAN0J096-F1
#
_cell.length_a   1.000
_cell.length_b   1.000
_cell.length_c   1.000
_cell.angle_alpha   90.00
_cell.angle_beta   90.00
_cell.angle_gamma   90.00
#
_symmetry.space_group_name_H-M   'P 1'
#
loop_
_entity.id
_entity.type
_entity.pdbx_description
1 polymer ?
#
loop_
_entity_poly.entity_id
_entity_poly.type
_entity_poly.pdbx_seq_one_letter_code
_entity_poly.pdbx_strand_id
1 'polypeptide(L)'
;MADEKLIEAVRDFPCLWQLSTRAYKDIRAKEKAWKIVADKVGEGCSVDDCSMKWKSLRNKFVREIKKVKKRKTGEEGPVYVSCWPLFN
;
A
#
# COMPACT_ATOMS: atom_id res chain seq x y z
N MET A 1 8.21 -8.73 12.13
CA MET A 1 9.09 -7.65 12.65
C MET A 1 9.44 -6.60 11.59
N ALA A 2 10.14 -6.92 10.48
CA ALA A 2 10.48 -5.89 9.47
C ALA A 2 9.26 -5.40 8.67
N ASP A 3 8.32 -6.30 8.36
CA ASP A 3 7.14 -5.96 7.57
C ASP A 3 6.13 -5.09 8.33
N GLU A 4 5.96 -5.31 9.65
CA GLU A 4 5.06 -4.53 10.50
C GLU A 4 5.53 -3.08 10.61
N LYS A 5 6.83 -2.85 10.87
CA LYS A 5 7.42 -1.51 10.91
C LYS A 5 7.22 -0.75 9.60
N LEU A 6 7.37 -1.44 8.47
CA LEU A 6 7.13 -0.85 7.15
C LEU A 6 5.66 -0.46 6.98
N ILE A 7 4.73 -1.33 7.39
CA ILE A 7 3.29 -1.06 7.30
C ILE A 7 2.91 0.14 8.16
N GLU A 8 3.40 0.19 9.41
CA GLU A 8 3.16 1.31 10.31
C GLU A 8 3.74 2.62 9.76
N ALA A 9 4.99 2.59 9.29
CA ALA A 9 5.62 3.77 8.70
C ALA A 9 4.86 4.26 7.47
N VAL A 10 4.43 3.37 6.56
CA VAL A 10 3.66 3.74 5.37
C VAL A 10 2.26 4.24 5.72
N ARG A 11 1.66 3.74 6.81
CA ARG A 11 0.32 4.16 7.26
C ARG A 11 0.26 5.66 7.58
N ASP A 12 1.32 6.21 8.17
CA ASP A 12 1.49 7.65 8.44
C ASP A 12 1.52 8.52 7.16
N PHE A 13 1.83 7.94 6.01
CA PHE A 13 1.98 8.68 4.75
C PHE A 13 0.88 8.33 3.73
N PRO A 14 -0.27 9.02 3.77
CA PRO A 14 -1.36 8.76 2.84
C PRO A 14 -0.98 8.97 1.36
N CYS A 15 0.03 9.78 1.06
CA CYS A 15 0.54 9.94 -0.31
C CYS A 15 1.08 8.63 -0.93
N LEU A 16 1.43 7.63 -0.12
CA LEU A 16 1.98 6.34 -0.59
C LEU A 16 0.89 5.30 -0.91
N TRP A 17 -0.26 5.39 -0.27
CA TRP A 17 -1.28 4.33 -0.35
C TRP A 17 -2.71 4.82 -0.61
N GLN A 18 -3.00 6.10 -0.33
CA GLN A 18 -4.32 6.69 -0.46
C GLN A 18 -4.52 7.36 -1.81
N LEU A 19 -5.10 6.61 -2.75
CA LEU A 19 -5.40 7.08 -4.11
C LEU A 19 -6.34 8.29 -4.17
N SER A 20 -7.16 8.49 -3.12
CA SER A 20 -8.13 9.59 -3.02
C SER A 20 -7.50 10.95 -2.69
N THR A 21 -6.23 10.99 -2.27
CA THR A 21 -5.56 12.27 -1.98
C THR A 21 -4.92 12.90 -3.21
N ARG A 22 -4.96 14.24 -3.27
CA ARG A 22 -4.16 15.00 -4.23
C ARG A 22 -2.65 14.73 -4.07
N ALA A 23 -2.21 14.48 -2.84
CA ALA A 23 -0.82 14.13 -2.52
C ALA A 23 -0.36 12.79 -3.16
N TYR A 24 -1.28 11.88 -3.51
CA TYR A 24 -0.93 10.68 -4.27
C TYR A 24 -0.55 10.99 -5.72
N LYS A 25 -1.00 12.11 -6.29
CA LYS A 25 -0.55 12.54 -7.63
C LYS A 25 0.77 13.32 -7.57
N ASP A 26 1.21 13.71 -6.37
CA ASP A 26 2.43 14.46 -6.16
C ASP A 26 3.64 13.52 -6.02
N ILE A 27 4.50 13.55 -7.03
CA ILE A 27 5.71 12.73 -7.10
C ILE A 27 6.70 13.14 -5.99
N ARG A 28 6.82 14.44 -5.69
CA ARG A 28 7.74 14.94 -4.66
C ARG A 28 7.30 14.50 -3.28
N ALA A 29 5.99 14.52 -3.01
CA ALA A 29 5.44 14.05 -1.75
C ALA A 29 5.69 12.55 -1.53
N LYS A 30 5.57 11.73 -2.59
CA LYS A 30 5.89 10.30 -2.54
C LYS A 30 7.37 10.04 -2.28
N GLU A 31 8.24 10.73 -3.00
CA GLU A 31 9.69 10.56 -2.85
C GLU A 31 10.14 10.93 -1.43
N LYS A 32 9.61 12.03 -0.89
CA LYS A 32 9.88 12.46 0.48
C LYS A 32 9.35 11.46 1.50
N ALA A 33 8.11 10.97 1.32
CA ALA A 33 7.53 9.99 2.21
C ALA A 33 8.33 8.68 2.23
N TRP A 34 8.76 8.19 1.07
CA TRP A 34 9.60 6.98 1.02
C TRP A 34 10.95 7.16 1.72
N LYS A 35 11.59 8.32 1.58
CA LYS A 35 12.84 8.62 2.33
C LYS A 35 12.61 8.55 3.84
N ILE A 36 11.51 9.12 4.33
CA ILE A 36 11.17 9.07 5.76
C ILE A 36 10.80 7.65 6.20
N VAL A 37 10.10 6.89 5.36
CA VAL A 37 9.77 5.48 5.64
C VAL A 37 11.04 4.64 5.74
N ALA A 38 11.98 4.79 4.83
CA ALA A 38 13.27 4.10 4.86
C ALA A 38 14.04 4.41 6.16
N ASP A 39 14.10 5.70 6.52
CA ASP A 39 14.71 6.16 7.77
C ASP A 39 14.02 5.57 9.02
N LYS A 40 12.68 5.55 9.05
CA LYS A 40 11.89 4.97 10.16
C LYS A 40 12.05 3.45 10.28
N VAL A 41 12.21 2.74 9.18
CA VAL A 41 12.32 1.26 9.18
C VAL A 41 13.71 0.82 9.70
N GLY A 42 14.75 1.64 9.49
CA GLY A 42 16.06 1.52 10.14
C GLY A 42 17.25 1.44 9.18
N GLU A 43 18.46 1.59 9.74
CA GLU A 43 19.75 1.52 9.03
C GLU A 43 19.92 0.18 8.31
N GLY A 44 19.69 0.17 7.00
CA GLY A 44 19.84 -1.01 6.15
C GLY A 44 18.71 -1.21 5.14
N CYS A 45 17.59 -0.47 5.24
CA CYS A 45 16.54 -0.48 4.23
C CYS A 45 16.64 0.75 3.34
N SER A 46 16.98 0.56 2.07
CA SER A 46 16.88 1.60 1.05
C SER A 46 15.43 1.87 0.67
N VAL A 47 15.18 3.06 0.12
CA VAL A 47 13.87 3.42 -0.46
C VAL A 47 13.39 2.37 -1.46
N ASP A 48 14.27 1.87 -2.32
CA ASP A 48 13.99 0.80 -3.28
C ASP A 48 13.53 -0.49 -2.59
N ASP A 49 14.25 -0.95 -1.56
CA ASP A 49 13.88 -2.11 -0.75
C ASP A 49 12.50 -1.93 -0.11
N CYS A 50 12.27 -0.79 0.55
CA CYS A 50 10.97 -0.47 1.15
C CYS A 50 9.84 -0.49 0.11
N SER A 51 10.07 0.09 -1.06
CA SER A 51 9.07 0.14 -2.14
C SER A 51 8.77 -1.24 -2.70
N MET A 52 9.79 -2.09 -2.89
CA MET A 52 9.65 -3.44 -3.41
C MET A 52 8.93 -4.34 -2.40
N LYS A 53 9.32 -4.24 -1.12
CA LYS A 53 8.70 -4.95 -0.01
C LYS A 53 7.22 -4.57 0.13
N TRP A 54 6.92 -3.27 0.11
CA TRP A 54 5.54 -2.76 0.16
C TRP A 54 4.71 -3.22 -1.04
N LYS A 55 5.28 -3.22 -2.26
CA LYS A 55 4.61 -3.72 -3.46
C LYS A 55 4.27 -5.20 -3.32
N SER A 56 5.17 -6.01 -2.76
CA SER A 56 4.93 -7.43 -2.48
C SER A 56 3.82 -7.63 -1.44
N LEU A 57 3.87 -6.90 -0.32
CA LEU A 57 2.84 -6.91 0.73
C LEU A 57 1.46 -6.53 0.18
N ARG A 58 1.39 -5.43 -0.59
CA ARG A 58 0.17 -4.97 -1.25
C ARG A 58 -0.36 -6.01 -2.23
N ASN A 59 0.51 -6.62 -3.05
CA ASN A 59 0.11 -7.68 -3.97
C ASN A 59 -0.46 -8.89 -3.24
N LYS A 60 0.18 -9.32 -2.14
CA LYS A 60 -0.31 -10.41 -1.29
C LYS A 60 -1.68 -10.04 -0.71
N PHE A 61 -1.81 -8.87 -0.11
CA PHE A 61 -3.07 -8.38 0.46
C PHE A 61 -4.19 -8.30 -0.57
N VAL A 62 -3.93 -7.75 -1.76
CA VAL A 62 -4.91 -7.68 -2.86
C VAL A 62 -5.31 -9.07 -3.36
N ARG A 63 -4.35 -10.01 -3.49
CA ARG A 63 -4.66 -11.39 -3.87
C ARG A 63 -5.51 -12.09 -2.82
N GLU A 64 -5.18 -11.93 -1.54
CA GLU A 64 -5.96 -12.51 -0.44
C GLU A 64 -7.37 -11.91 -0.38
N ILE A 65 -7.53 -10.58 -0.49
CA ILE A 65 -8.84 -9.93 -0.61
C ILE A 65 -9.62 -10.45 -1.84
N LYS A 66 -8.96 -10.59 -3.00
CA LYS A 66 -9.59 -11.12 -4.22
C LYS A 66 -10.03 -12.58 -4.07
N LYS A 67 -9.27 -13.41 -3.34
CA LYS A 67 -9.64 -14.80 -3.04
C LYS A 67 -10.84 -14.88 -2.10
N VAL A 68 -10.90 -14.02 -1.09
CA VAL A 68 -12.05 -13.90 -0.18
C VAL A 68 -13.30 -13.45 -0.95
N LYS A 69 -13.16 -12.51 -1.90
CA LYS A 69 -14.25 -12.05 -2.77
C LYS A 69 -14.70 -13.06 -3.84
N LYS A 70 -13.92 -14.11 -4.14
CA LYS A 70 -14.20 -15.08 -5.22
C LYS A 70 -15.00 -16.32 -4.79
N ARG A 71 -15.50 -16.40 -3.56
CA ARG A 71 -16.32 -17.54 -3.11
C ARG A 71 -17.82 -17.20 -3.11
N LYS A 72 -18.49 -17.33 -4.28
CA LYS A 72 -19.69 -18.17 -4.54
C LYS A 72 -20.46 -17.75 -5.83
N THR A 73 -20.67 -18.77 -6.67
CA THR A 73 -21.75 -19.05 -7.65
C THR A 73 -22.05 -18.04 -8.77
N GLY A 74 -21.66 -18.40 -10.01
CA GLY A 74 -22.20 -17.83 -11.27
C GLY A 74 -21.56 -16.50 -11.66
N GLU A 75 -20.86 -16.49 -12.79
CA GLU A 75 -20.14 -15.33 -13.32
C GLU A 75 -21.08 -14.19 -13.71
N GLU A 76 -20.91 -13.02 -13.09
CA GLU A 76 -21.05 -11.64 -13.61
C GLU A 76 -20.89 -10.72 -12.38
N GLY A 77 -19.78 -9.98 -12.29
CA GLY A 77 -19.43 -9.21 -11.09
C GLY A 77 -18.82 -7.84 -11.41
N PRO A 78 -19.11 -6.80 -10.60
CA PRO A 78 -18.96 -5.40 -11.01
C PRO A 78 -17.49 -4.97 -11.09
N VAL A 79 -17.22 -3.99 -11.97
CA VAL A 79 -15.92 -3.35 -12.18
C VAL A 79 -15.30 -2.97 -10.82
N TYR A 80 -14.11 -3.51 -10.55
CA TYR A 80 -13.38 -3.21 -9.31
C TYR A 80 -12.88 -1.77 -9.32
N VAL A 81 -13.67 -0.87 -8.74
CA VAL A 81 -13.23 0.45 -8.28
C VAL A 81 -12.46 0.26 -6.96
N SER A 82 -11.30 0.90 -6.82
CA SER A 82 -10.43 0.79 -5.65
C SER A 82 -11.15 1.20 -4.36
N CYS A 83 -11.72 0.22 -3.68
CA CYS A 83 -12.46 0.35 -2.44
C CYS A 83 -11.56 -0.16 -1.28
N TRP A 84 -10.90 0.79 -0.61
CA TRP A 84 -10.28 0.57 0.70
C TRP A 84 -11.31 1.01 1.76
N PRO A 85 -11.73 0.14 2.69
CA PRO A 85 -12.85 0.41 3.61
C PRO A 85 -12.46 1.30 4.81
N LEU A 86 -11.37 2.05 4.73
CA LEU A 86 -10.95 3.00 5.78
C LEU A 86 -10.93 4.45 5.29
N PHE A 87 -11.54 4.73 4.14
CA PHE A 87 -11.74 6.08 3.63
C PHE A 87 -13.22 6.36 3.41
N ASN A 88 -13.83 6.94 4.45
CA ASN A 88 -14.89 7.92 4.23
C ASN A 88 -14.25 9.26 3.84
#